data_AF-A0A7W8NN23-F1
#
_entry.id   AF-A0A7W8NN23-F1
#
_cell.length_a   1.000
_cell.length_b   1.000
_cell.length_c   1.000
_cell.angle_alpha   90.00
_cell.angle_beta   90.00
_cell.angle_gamma   90.00
#
_symmetry.space_group_name_H-M   'P 1'
#
loop_
_entity.id
_entity.type
_entity.pdbx_description
1 polymer ?
#
loop_
_entity_poly.entity_id
_entity_poly.type
_entity_poly.pdbx_seq_one_letter_code
_entity_poly.pdbx_strand_id
1 'polypeptide(L)'
;MTRERLEDFSLLKDYLKKYNIQDNIKNKLFLENLKAIHKSYFSLLTWSGEIKFSEGLFKYKSIEISKEINELILESFSDIGSSIFNWTYGGYKTSRVMLRSAIENFIRAISGIEKKEQLQEKNIYSLFDGAATLIIFKSSEEVKASFKQLHSDYKELCRDVHSALPENMEKISTLSDLPKFDAEKSKKCCEIICRVTKNILILLCLIFFNFFHSMHHRNKENILISLPKKIKPFINGMNEI
;
A
#
# COMPACT_ATOMS: atom_id res chain seq x y z
N MET A 1 17.34 -13.58 39.14
CA MET A 1 17.24 -12.50 38.13
C MET A 1 18.37 -11.52 38.40
N THR A 2 19.21 -11.18 37.43
CA THR A 2 20.39 -10.32 37.64
C THR A 2 19.99 -8.85 37.79
N ARG A 3 20.77 -8.09 38.56
CA ARG A 3 20.57 -6.66 38.80
C ARG A 3 20.59 -5.84 37.50
N GLU A 4 21.57 -6.11 36.63
CA GLU A 4 21.71 -5.47 35.32
C GLU A 4 20.45 -5.61 34.45
N ARG A 5 19.82 -6.79 34.45
CA ARG A 5 18.61 -7.03 33.67
C ARG A 5 17.40 -6.26 34.21
N LEU A 6 17.35 -5.95 35.51
CA LEU A 6 16.30 -5.12 36.09
C LEU A 6 16.53 -3.64 35.78
N GLU A 7 17.79 -3.19 35.81
CA GLU A 7 18.19 -1.84 35.45
C GLU A 7 17.90 -1.57 33.96
N ASP A 8 18.29 -2.46 33.06
CA ASP A 8 17.99 -2.38 31.62
C ASP A 8 16.47 -2.36 31.34
N PHE A 9 15.71 -3.24 31.99
CA PHE A 9 14.25 -3.23 31.85
C PHE A 9 13.62 -1.91 32.34
N SER A 10 14.17 -1.28 33.38
CA SER A 10 13.72 0.04 33.82
C SER A 10 13.98 1.11 32.75
N LEU A 11 15.16 1.08 32.11
CA LEU A 11 15.49 1.98 31.01
C LEU A 11 14.56 1.78 29.81
N LEU A 12 14.23 0.53 29.47
CA LEU A 12 13.25 0.22 28.44
C LEU A 12 11.87 0.81 28.76
N LYS A 13 11.39 0.65 30.00
CA LYS A 13 10.10 1.24 30.43
C LYS A 13 10.11 2.76 30.29
N ASP A 14 11.19 3.41 30.69
CA ASP A 14 11.30 4.87 30.60
C ASP A 14 11.39 5.36 29.17
N TYR A 15 12.08 4.62 28.30
CA TYR A 15 12.08 4.86 26.86
C TYR A 15 10.66 4.78 26.29
N LEU A 16 9.92 3.69 26.55
CA LEU A 16 8.56 3.51 26.04
C LEU A 16 7.58 4.60 26.51
N LYS A 17 7.74 5.11 27.73
CA LYS A 17 6.91 6.21 28.25
C LYS A 17 7.19 7.54 27.54
N LYS A 18 8.43 7.76 27.11
CA LYS A 18 8.89 9.02 26.50
C LYS A 18 8.83 8.98 24.97
N TYR A 19 8.64 7.81 24.38
CA TYR A 19 8.65 7.59 22.94
C TYR A 19 7.63 8.47 22.22
N ASN A 20 8.12 9.36 21.35
CA ASN A 20 7.29 10.24 20.54
C ASN A 20 8.05 10.70 19.29
N ILE A 21 7.33 11.26 18.32
CA ILE A 21 7.87 11.73 17.03
C ILE A 21 7.87 13.26 16.91
N GLN A 22 7.75 14.00 18.00
CA GLN A 22 7.55 15.46 17.94
C GLN A 22 8.67 16.15 17.16
N ASP A 23 9.91 15.69 17.29
CA ASP A 23 11.04 16.26 16.57
C ASP A 23 11.00 15.95 15.06
N ASN A 24 10.47 14.79 14.66
CA ASN A 24 10.22 14.49 13.25
C ASN A 24 9.18 15.45 12.65
N ILE A 25 8.12 15.77 13.40
CA ILE A 25 7.04 16.69 12.95
C ILE A 25 7.57 18.11 12.72
N LYS A 26 8.62 18.54 13.43
CA LYS A 26 9.27 19.84 13.19
C LYS A 26 10.07 19.86 11.88
N ASN A 27 10.40 18.70 11.31
CA ASN A 27 11.16 18.61 10.07
C ASN A 27 10.26 18.86 8.85
N LYS A 28 10.62 19.88 8.05
CA LYS A 28 9.85 20.27 6.85
C LYS A 28 9.76 19.14 5.81
N LEU A 29 10.85 18.42 5.55
CA LEU A 29 10.87 17.32 4.58
C LEU A 29 9.99 16.15 5.05
N PHE A 30 10.02 15.83 6.35
CA PHE A 30 9.12 14.84 6.93
C PHE A 30 7.66 15.22 6.70
N LEU A 31 7.27 16.47 6.99
CA LEU A 31 5.91 16.95 6.78
C LEU A 31 5.48 16.95 5.31
N GLU A 32 6.37 17.31 4.39
CA GLU A 32 6.10 17.26 2.95
C GLU A 32 5.83 15.83 2.47
N ASN A 33 6.68 14.88 2.87
CA ASN A 33 6.49 13.47 2.57
C ASN A 33 5.20 12.93 3.21
N LEU A 34 4.95 13.26 4.48
CA LEU A 34 3.76 12.82 5.21
C LEU A 34 2.47 13.35 4.53
N LYS A 35 2.46 14.61 4.07
CA LYS A 35 1.33 15.17 3.30
C LYS A 35 1.09 14.41 2.00
N ALA A 36 2.15 14.05 1.28
CA ALA A 36 2.03 13.28 0.05
C ALA A 36 1.44 11.89 0.30
N ILE A 37 1.96 11.18 1.31
CA ILE A 37 1.48 9.86 1.75
C ILE A 37 0.02 9.94 2.17
N HIS A 38 -0.31 10.87 3.07
CA HIS A 38 -1.65 11.07 3.59
C HIS A 38 -2.65 11.32 2.46
N LYS A 39 -2.29 12.16 1.48
CA LYS A 39 -3.15 12.45 0.34
C LYS A 39 -3.54 11.18 -0.43
N SER A 40 -2.58 10.31 -0.76
CA SER A 40 -2.89 9.05 -1.46
C SER A 40 -3.61 8.05 -0.58
N TYR A 41 -3.24 7.94 0.70
CA TYR A 41 -3.87 7.00 1.60
C TYR A 41 -5.31 7.38 1.95
N PHE A 42 -5.60 8.68 2.08
CA PHE A 42 -6.96 9.18 2.28
C PHE A 42 -7.89 8.81 1.12
N SER A 43 -7.42 8.87 -0.13
CA SER A 43 -8.17 8.38 -1.29
C SER A 43 -8.48 6.87 -1.17
N LEU A 44 -7.53 6.08 -0.66
CA LEU A 44 -7.71 4.64 -0.43
C LEU A 44 -8.70 4.36 0.71
N LEU A 45 -8.63 5.12 1.80
CA LEU A 45 -9.58 5.04 2.91
C LEU A 45 -10.99 5.42 2.46
N THR A 46 -11.12 6.40 1.56
CA THR A 46 -12.41 6.75 0.95
C THR A 46 -12.98 5.55 0.19
N TRP A 47 -12.16 4.86 -0.61
CA TRP A 47 -12.57 3.63 -1.29
C TRP A 47 -12.96 2.52 -0.30
N SER A 48 -12.19 2.34 0.77
CA SER A 48 -12.54 1.39 1.85
C SER A 48 -13.88 1.71 2.50
N GLY A 49 -14.19 3.00 2.71
CA GLY A 49 -15.47 3.46 3.22
C GLY A 49 -16.63 3.08 2.31
N GLU A 50 -16.47 3.23 1.00
CA GLU A 50 -17.47 2.85 -0.01
C GLU A 50 -17.72 1.34 -0.04
N ILE A 51 -16.67 0.52 0.02
CA ILE A 51 -16.79 -0.94 0.15
C ILE A 51 -17.58 -1.30 1.41
N LYS A 52 -17.29 -0.65 2.54
CA LYS A 52 -17.99 -0.93 3.81
C LYS A 52 -19.45 -0.48 3.75
N PHE A 53 -19.72 0.68 3.16
CA PHE A 53 -21.06 1.21 2.98
C PHE A 53 -21.92 0.31 2.09
N SER A 54 -21.33 -0.27 1.03
CA SER A 54 -21.99 -1.25 0.18
C SER A 54 -22.03 -2.66 0.77
N GLU A 55 -21.65 -2.84 2.04
CA GLU A 55 -21.55 -4.16 2.72
C GLU A 55 -20.66 -5.17 1.96
N GLY A 56 -19.68 -4.68 1.19
CA GLY A 56 -18.84 -5.50 0.33
C GLY A 56 -19.51 -5.96 -0.96
N LEU A 57 -20.75 -5.53 -1.23
CA LEU A 57 -21.50 -5.89 -2.41
C LEU A 57 -21.15 -4.95 -3.57
N PHE A 58 -20.19 -5.37 -4.37
CA PHE A 58 -19.87 -4.74 -5.66
C PHE A 58 -19.47 -5.81 -6.68
N LYS A 59 -19.43 -5.42 -7.96
CA LYS A 59 -19.26 -6.36 -9.07
C LYS A 59 -18.14 -5.95 -10.01
N TYR A 60 -17.44 -6.94 -10.54
CA TYR A 60 -16.66 -6.79 -11.77
C TYR A 60 -17.50 -7.34 -12.92
N LYS A 61 -17.93 -6.47 -13.84
CA LYS A 61 -18.92 -6.83 -14.88
C LYS A 61 -20.16 -7.47 -14.22
N SER A 62 -20.46 -8.74 -14.54
CA SER A 62 -21.56 -9.52 -13.94
C SER A 62 -21.13 -10.38 -12.76
N ILE A 63 -19.84 -10.40 -12.40
CA ILE A 63 -19.28 -11.26 -11.35
C ILE A 63 -19.37 -10.53 -10.00
N GLU A 64 -20.07 -11.13 -9.05
CA GLU A 64 -20.10 -10.67 -7.66
C GLU A 64 -18.77 -10.97 -6.96
N ILE A 65 -18.28 -9.97 -6.23
CA ILE A 65 -17.05 -10.10 -5.48
C ILE A 65 -17.33 -10.92 -4.22
N SER A 66 -16.58 -12.01 -4.06
CA SER A 66 -16.69 -12.87 -2.89
C SER A 66 -16.16 -12.17 -1.64
N LYS A 67 -16.62 -12.63 -0.48
CA LYS A 67 -16.12 -12.16 0.83
C LYS A 67 -14.59 -12.28 0.94
N GLU A 68 -14.02 -13.41 0.51
CA GLU A 68 -12.57 -13.66 0.53
C GLU A 68 -11.79 -12.64 -0.32
N ILE A 69 -12.27 -12.34 -1.53
CA ILE A 69 -11.64 -11.31 -2.39
C ILE A 69 -11.72 -9.93 -1.72
N ASN A 70 -12.87 -9.61 -1.13
CA ASN A 70 -13.05 -8.35 -0.43
C ASN A 70 -12.10 -8.23 0.79
N GLU A 71 -11.97 -9.29 1.58
CA GLU A 71 -11.06 -9.34 2.72
C GLU A 71 -9.60 -9.13 2.29
N LEU A 72 -9.16 -9.74 1.18
CA LEU A 72 -7.80 -9.53 0.65
C LEU A 72 -7.57 -8.10 0.12
N ILE A 73 -8.58 -7.47 -0.48
CA ILE A 73 -8.51 -6.05 -0.89
C ILE A 73 -8.36 -5.16 0.37
N LEU A 74 -9.17 -5.40 1.39
CA LEU A 74 -9.11 -4.63 2.64
C LEU A 74 -7.82 -4.88 3.42
N GLU A 75 -7.29 -6.10 3.39
CA GLU A 75 -5.99 -6.44 3.95
C GLU A 75 -4.87 -5.68 3.25
N SER A 76 -4.90 -5.57 1.92
CA SER A 76 -3.96 -4.73 1.17
C SER A 76 -3.98 -3.27 1.64
N PHE A 77 -5.17 -2.73 1.93
CA PHE A 77 -5.29 -1.36 2.43
C PHE A 77 -4.74 -1.22 3.86
N SER A 78 -4.98 -2.22 4.70
CA SER A 78 -4.44 -2.33 6.06
C SER A 78 -2.91 -2.41 6.05
N ASP A 79 -2.34 -3.19 5.14
CA ASP A 79 -0.89 -3.31 4.95
C ASP A 79 -0.26 -1.99 4.52
N ILE A 80 -0.91 -1.20 3.66
CA ILE A 80 -0.47 0.17 3.32
C ILE A 80 -0.54 1.05 4.57
N GLY A 81 -1.61 0.98 5.36
CA GLY A 81 -1.72 1.71 6.63
C GLY A 81 -0.56 1.37 7.59
N SER A 82 -0.26 0.09 7.73
CA SER A 82 0.85 -0.43 8.53
C SER A 82 2.20 0.03 7.99
N SER A 83 2.36 0.11 6.67
CA SER A 83 3.54 0.68 6.02
C SER A 83 3.75 2.14 6.43
N ILE A 84 2.69 2.95 6.42
CA ILE A 84 2.73 4.37 6.78
C ILE A 84 3.05 4.54 8.27
N PHE A 85 2.47 3.70 9.13
CA PHE A 85 2.79 3.67 10.55
C PHE A 85 4.29 3.44 10.76
N ASN A 86 4.85 2.38 10.17
CA ASN A 86 6.28 2.09 10.29
C ASN A 86 7.17 3.21 9.74
N TRP A 87 6.80 3.82 8.61
CA TRP A 87 7.51 4.96 8.03
C TRP A 87 7.56 6.16 8.99
N THR A 88 6.47 6.43 9.69
CA THR A 88 6.33 7.57 10.62
C THR A 88 7.35 7.52 11.75
N TYR A 89 7.70 6.32 12.19
CA TYR A 89 8.64 6.06 13.28
C TYR A 89 10.09 5.76 12.82
N GLY A 90 10.36 5.87 11.52
CA GLY A 90 11.68 5.62 10.95
C GLY A 90 11.98 4.15 10.62
N GLY A 91 11.00 3.25 10.79
CA GLY A 91 11.10 1.84 10.41
C GLY A 91 10.93 1.65 8.90
N TYR A 92 11.82 2.22 8.09
CA TYR A 92 11.67 2.24 6.64
C TYR A 92 11.76 0.85 6.01
N LYS A 93 12.56 -0.06 6.58
CA LYS A 93 12.63 -1.44 6.11
C LYS A 93 11.30 -2.16 6.35
N THR A 94 10.78 -2.11 7.57
CA THR A 94 9.48 -2.71 7.92
C THR A 94 8.35 -2.08 7.10
N SER A 95 8.40 -0.77 6.88
CA SER A 95 7.45 -0.06 6.01
C SER A 95 7.42 -0.64 4.59
N ARG A 96 8.60 -0.93 4.01
CA ARG A 96 8.74 -1.54 2.68
C ARG A 96 8.30 -3.02 2.67
N VAL A 97 8.54 -3.76 3.74
CA VAL A 97 8.01 -5.14 3.91
C VAL A 97 6.47 -5.14 3.87
N MET A 98 5.82 -4.21 4.57
CA MET A 98 4.36 -4.10 4.56
C MET A 98 3.81 -3.75 3.16
N LEU A 99 4.49 -2.90 2.39
CA LEU A 99 4.07 -2.63 1.00
C LEU A 99 4.15 -3.88 0.11
N ARG A 100 5.14 -4.74 0.34
CA ARG A 100 5.25 -6.00 -0.41
C ARG A 100 4.01 -6.87 -0.16
N SER A 101 3.61 -7.01 1.11
CA SER A 101 2.38 -7.71 1.50
C SER A 101 1.15 -7.07 0.87
N ALA A 102 1.05 -5.74 0.89
CA ALA A 102 -0.06 -5.02 0.28
C ALA A 102 -0.22 -5.33 -1.21
N ILE A 103 0.88 -5.30 -1.96
CA ILE A 103 0.85 -5.60 -3.40
C ILE A 103 0.43 -7.05 -3.62
N GLU A 104 1.00 -7.99 -2.87
CA GLU A 104 0.68 -9.42 -2.98
C GLU A 104 -0.81 -9.68 -2.76
N ASN A 105 -1.35 -9.22 -1.64
CA ASN A 105 -2.76 -9.41 -1.27
C ASN A 105 -3.69 -8.79 -2.32
N PHE A 106 -3.34 -7.62 -2.85
CA PHE A 106 -4.12 -6.97 -3.91
C PHE A 106 -4.12 -7.79 -5.21
N ILE A 107 -2.95 -8.19 -5.70
CA ILE A 107 -2.86 -8.95 -6.96
C ILE A 107 -3.54 -10.31 -6.81
N ARG A 108 -3.41 -10.97 -5.66
CA ARG A 108 -4.11 -12.20 -5.30
C ARG A 108 -5.62 -12.02 -5.38
N ALA A 109 -6.15 -10.96 -4.77
CA ALA A 109 -7.57 -10.66 -4.76
C ALA A 109 -8.12 -10.45 -6.19
N ILE A 110 -7.49 -9.56 -6.96
CA ILE A 110 -7.94 -9.22 -8.31
C ILE A 110 -7.81 -10.41 -9.26
N SER A 111 -6.73 -11.19 -9.16
CA SER A 111 -6.56 -12.40 -9.97
C SER A 111 -7.60 -13.47 -9.65
N GLY A 112 -7.97 -13.58 -8.37
CA GLY A 112 -8.99 -14.52 -7.87
C GLY A 112 -10.40 -14.29 -8.43
N ILE A 113 -10.68 -13.10 -8.99
CA ILE A 113 -11.96 -12.79 -9.65
C ILE A 113 -12.16 -13.67 -10.89
N GLU A 114 -11.13 -13.81 -11.73
CA GLU A 114 -11.20 -14.60 -12.96
C GLU A 114 -10.68 -16.03 -12.77
N LYS A 115 -9.72 -16.24 -11.86
CA LYS A 115 -9.07 -17.54 -11.63
C LYS A 115 -8.95 -17.84 -10.14
N LYS A 116 -9.90 -18.58 -9.58
CA LYS A 116 -10.00 -18.87 -8.14
C LYS A 116 -8.75 -19.52 -7.55
N GLU A 117 -8.01 -20.32 -8.33
CA GLU A 117 -6.78 -20.97 -7.87
C GLU A 117 -5.71 -19.94 -7.45
N GLN A 118 -5.75 -18.72 -7.99
CA GLN A 118 -4.83 -17.64 -7.62
C GLN A 118 -4.99 -17.20 -6.16
N LEU A 119 -6.15 -17.40 -5.55
CA LEU A 119 -6.36 -17.09 -4.14
C LEU A 119 -5.42 -17.91 -3.24
N GLN A 120 -5.04 -19.11 -3.67
CA GLN A 120 -4.22 -20.04 -2.89
C GLN A 120 -2.76 -20.15 -3.38
N GLU A 121 -2.36 -19.40 -4.41
CA GLU A 121 -1.01 -19.47 -4.99
C GLU A 121 0.05 -18.98 -4.00
N LYS A 122 0.94 -19.87 -3.54
CA LYS A 122 1.95 -19.54 -2.52
C LYS A 122 3.21 -18.92 -3.12
N ASN A 123 3.50 -19.21 -4.39
CA ASN A 123 4.64 -18.65 -5.09
C ASN A 123 4.26 -17.32 -5.73
N ILE A 124 4.86 -16.24 -5.25
CA ILE A 124 4.46 -14.90 -5.68
C ILE A 124 4.88 -14.60 -7.12
N TYR A 125 5.97 -15.20 -7.60
CA TYR A 125 6.35 -15.09 -9.01
C TYR A 125 5.30 -15.80 -9.90
N SER A 126 4.88 -17.00 -9.52
CA SER A 126 3.78 -17.71 -10.20
C SER A 126 2.47 -16.93 -10.15
N LEU A 127 2.17 -16.24 -9.03
CA LEU A 127 1.01 -15.37 -8.90
C LEU A 127 1.05 -14.23 -9.93
N PHE A 128 2.18 -13.53 -10.05
CA PHE A 128 2.34 -12.45 -11.03
C PHE A 128 2.31 -12.95 -12.48
N ASP A 129 2.98 -14.07 -12.77
CA ASP A 129 3.00 -14.65 -14.11
C ASP A 129 1.60 -15.11 -14.52
N GLY A 130 0.87 -15.74 -13.61
CA GLY A 130 -0.52 -16.13 -13.80
C GLY A 130 -1.45 -14.92 -13.96
N ALA A 131 -1.33 -13.91 -13.10
CA ALA A 131 -2.08 -12.66 -13.19
C ALA A 131 -1.89 -11.96 -14.54
N ALA A 132 -0.66 -11.94 -15.06
CA ALA A 132 -0.34 -11.33 -16.35
C ALA A 132 -1.05 -11.99 -17.54
N THR A 133 -1.60 -13.20 -17.38
CA THR A 133 -2.36 -13.89 -18.43
C THR A 133 -3.85 -13.51 -18.45
N LEU A 134 -4.39 -13.00 -17.34
CA LEU A 134 -5.81 -12.75 -17.12
C LEU A 134 -6.34 -11.55 -17.92
N ILE A 135 -7.63 -11.59 -18.27
CA ILE A 135 -8.30 -10.55 -19.05
C ILE A 135 -8.41 -9.27 -18.23
N ILE A 136 -8.69 -9.38 -16.92
CA ILE A 136 -8.82 -8.25 -16.01
C ILE A 136 -7.60 -7.32 -16.04
N PHE A 137 -6.37 -7.87 -16.11
CA PHE A 137 -5.12 -7.10 -16.17
C PHE A 137 -4.70 -6.68 -17.60
N LYS A 138 -5.43 -7.13 -18.62
CA LYS A 138 -5.26 -6.76 -20.03
C LYS A 138 -6.41 -5.88 -20.56
N SER A 139 -7.33 -5.49 -19.68
CA SER A 139 -8.57 -4.79 -20.05
C SER A 139 -8.34 -3.42 -20.68
N SER A 140 -7.22 -2.75 -20.38
CA SER A 140 -6.75 -1.53 -21.04
C SER A 140 -5.24 -1.38 -20.88
N GLU A 141 -4.63 -0.50 -21.67
CA GLU A 141 -3.19 -0.20 -21.53
C GLU A 141 -2.87 0.48 -20.20
N GLU A 142 -3.80 1.26 -19.63
CA GLU A 142 -3.69 1.88 -18.32
C GLU A 142 -3.66 0.83 -17.20
N VAL A 143 -4.59 -0.13 -17.23
CA VAL A 143 -4.63 -1.24 -16.27
C VAL A 143 -3.34 -2.05 -16.35
N LYS A 144 -2.91 -2.39 -17.57
CA LYS A 144 -1.67 -3.13 -17.82
C LYS A 144 -0.43 -2.36 -17.36
N ALA A 145 -0.40 -1.04 -17.55
CA ALA A 145 0.69 -0.19 -17.08
C ALA A 145 0.74 -0.14 -15.54
N SER A 146 -0.40 0.03 -14.87
CA SER A 146 -0.46 0.00 -13.41
C SER A 146 -0.09 -1.36 -12.83
N PHE A 147 -0.54 -2.46 -13.43
CA PHE A 147 -0.13 -3.81 -13.05
C PHE A 147 1.38 -4.03 -13.20
N LYS A 148 1.97 -3.64 -14.34
CA LYS A 148 3.42 -3.72 -14.56
C LYS A 148 4.19 -2.88 -13.55
N GLN A 149 3.69 -1.69 -13.20
CA GLN A 149 4.32 -0.85 -12.19
C GLN A 149 4.31 -1.51 -10.81
N LEU A 150 3.19 -2.11 -10.39
CA LEU A 150 3.11 -2.85 -9.13
C LEU A 150 4.06 -4.07 -9.12
N HIS A 151 4.16 -4.81 -10.22
CA HIS A 151 5.12 -5.92 -10.33
C HIS A 151 6.57 -5.43 -10.22
N SER A 152 6.90 -4.30 -10.86
CA SER A 152 8.23 -3.67 -10.73
C SER A 152 8.51 -3.23 -9.29
N ASP A 153 7.54 -2.60 -8.64
CA ASP A 153 7.66 -2.15 -7.24
C ASP A 153 7.83 -3.35 -6.30
N TYR A 154 7.08 -4.44 -6.52
CA TYR A 154 7.26 -5.69 -5.77
C TYR A 154 8.70 -6.23 -5.89
N LYS A 155 9.26 -6.28 -7.10
CA LYS A 155 10.66 -6.71 -7.33
C LYS A 155 11.67 -5.80 -6.63
N GLU A 156 11.42 -4.49 -6.59
CA GLU A 156 12.24 -3.53 -5.85
C GLU A 156 12.20 -3.85 -4.35
N LEU A 157 11.01 -4.01 -3.79
CA LEU A 157 10.78 -4.26 -2.35
C LEU A 157 11.35 -5.61 -1.88
N CYS A 158 11.41 -6.62 -2.76
CA CYS A 158 12.05 -7.90 -2.44
C CYS A 158 13.54 -7.75 -2.09
N ARG A 159 14.24 -6.72 -2.62
CA ARG A 159 15.66 -6.49 -2.34
C ARG A 159 15.91 -6.15 -0.86
N ASP A 160 14.95 -5.52 -0.20
CA ASP A 160 15.03 -5.13 1.20
C ASP A 160 14.87 -6.32 2.16
N VAL A 161 14.02 -7.28 1.77
CA VAL A 161 13.76 -8.49 2.57
C VAL A 161 14.96 -9.43 2.53
N HIS A 162 15.55 -9.63 1.36
CA HIS A 162 16.72 -10.50 1.20
C HIS A 162 18.02 -9.84 1.66
N SER A 163 17.98 -8.58 2.13
CA SER A 163 19.17 -7.83 2.58
C SER A 163 20.31 -7.90 1.56
N ALA A 164 19.96 -7.81 0.28
CA ALA A 164 20.85 -8.17 -0.83
C ALA A 164 22.11 -7.28 -0.92
N LEU A 165 22.09 -6.11 -0.28
CA LEU A 165 23.20 -5.17 -0.18
C LEU A 165 23.29 -4.57 1.23
N PRO A 166 24.47 -4.14 1.71
CA PRO A 166 24.64 -3.51 3.03
C PRO A 166 23.75 -2.28 3.26
N GLU A 167 23.41 -1.55 2.20
CA GLU A 167 22.48 -0.41 2.21
C GLU A 167 21.02 -0.79 2.55
N ASN A 168 20.64 -2.05 2.32
CA ASN A 168 19.33 -2.63 2.62
C ASN A 168 19.28 -3.29 4.02
N MET A 169 20.40 -3.29 4.74
CA MET A 169 20.48 -3.77 6.12
C MET A 169 20.16 -2.63 7.07
N GLU A 170 19.13 -2.84 7.90
CA GLU A 170 18.84 -1.94 9.00
C GLU A 170 19.67 -2.38 10.22
N LYS A 171 20.55 -1.49 10.70
CA LYS A 171 21.41 -1.74 11.86
C LYS A 171 20.88 -0.92 13.03
N ILE A 172 19.97 -1.50 13.79
CA ILE A 172 19.51 -0.92 15.06
C ILE A 172 20.38 -1.52 16.15
N SER A 173 21.32 -0.74 16.67
CA SER A 173 22.20 -1.15 17.78
C SER A 173 21.61 -0.81 19.15
N THR A 174 20.79 0.24 19.24
CA THR A 174 20.15 0.69 20.48
C THR A 174 18.74 1.23 20.21
N LEU A 175 17.85 1.16 21.21
CA LEU A 175 16.50 1.72 21.10
C LEU A 175 16.49 3.26 21.12
N SER A 176 17.52 3.89 21.70
CA SER A 176 17.67 5.35 21.67
C SER A 176 17.83 5.91 20.26
N ASP A 177 18.22 5.06 19.30
CA ASP A 177 18.27 5.42 17.89
C ASP A 177 16.88 5.47 17.22
N LEU A 178 15.79 5.27 17.97
CA LEU A 178 14.41 5.33 17.49
C LEU A 178 13.56 6.33 18.31
N PRO A 179 12.60 7.03 17.68
CA PRO A 179 12.38 7.08 16.24
C PRO A 179 13.47 7.91 15.55
N LYS A 180 13.92 7.48 14.37
CA LYS A 180 14.95 8.19 13.59
C LYS A 180 14.43 8.57 12.23
N PHE A 181 14.33 9.88 12.02
CA PHE A 181 14.11 10.41 10.69
C PHE A 181 15.42 10.37 9.88
N ASP A 182 15.37 9.64 8.77
CA ASP A 182 16.42 9.65 7.75
C ASP A 182 15.82 10.23 6.48
N ALA A 183 16.29 11.41 6.08
CA ALA A 183 15.72 12.17 4.96
C ALA A 183 15.71 11.39 3.64
N GLU A 184 16.78 10.66 3.34
CA GLU A 184 16.93 9.93 2.08
C GLU A 184 16.04 8.68 2.07
N LYS A 185 16.11 7.87 3.14
CA LYS A 185 15.28 6.67 3.27
C LYS A 185 13.79 7.02 3.35
N SER A 186 13.46 8.10 4.09
CA SER A 186 12.12 8.62 4.17
C SER A 186 11.56 8.99 2.80
N LYS A 187 12.33 9.73 2.01
CA LYS A 187 11.93 10.15 0.66
C LYS A 187 11.73 8.96 -0.27
N LYS A 188 12.71 8.05 -0.36
CA LYS A 188 12.61 6.83 -1.18
C LYS A 188 11.40 5.97 -0.79
N CYS A 189 11.18 5.81 0.52
CA CYS A 189 10.04 5.05 1.04
C CYS A 189 8.70 5.75 0.77
N CYS A 190 8.62 7.08 0.94
CA CYS A 190 7.46 7.88 0.61
C CYS A 190 7.08 7.77 -0.88
N GLU A 191 8.06 7.83 -1.78
CA GLU A 191 7.86 7.71 -3.22
C GLU A 191 7.22 6.36 -3.59
N ILE A 192 7.71 5.25 -3.03
CA ILE A 192 7.14 3.93 -3.31
C ILE A 192 5.76 3.73 -2.64
N ILE A 193 5.54 4.22 -1.41
CA ILE A 193 4.20 4.22 -0.78
C ILE A 193 3.20 4.91 -1.71
N CYS A 194 3.50 6.15 -2.10
CA CYS A 194 2.62 6.93 -2.96
C CYS A 194 2.37 6.26 -4.31
N ARG A 195 3.40 5.64 -4.91
CA ARG A 195 3.31 4.99 -6.21
C ARG A 195 2.46 3.71 -6.15
N VAL A 196 2.68 2.87 -5.14
CA VAL A 196 1.89 1.65 -4.92
C VAL A 196 0.42 2.00 -4.67
N THR A 197 0.15 2.90 -3.73
CA THR A 197 -1.24 3.32 -3.41
C THR A 197 -1.96 3.89 -4.63
N LYS A 198 -1.30 4.75 -5.43
CA LYS A 198 -1.91 5.31 -6.64
C LYS A 198 -2.20 4.25 -7.70
N ASN A 199 -1.31 3.30 -7.93
CA ASN A 199 -1.55 2.25 -8.93
C ASN A 199 -2.67 1.28 -8.48
N ILE A 200 -2.77 0.97 -7.19
CA ILE A 200 -3.91 0.23 -6.64
C ILE A 200 -5.21 1.01 -6.86
N LEU A 201 -5.24 2.32 -6.57
CA LEU A 201 -6.41 3.17 -6.81
C LEU A 201 -6.80 3.24 -8.29
N ILE A 202 -5.83 3.32 -9.20
CA ILE A 202 -6.09 3.30 -10.65
C ILE A 202 -6.76 1.98 -11.04
N LEU A 203 -6.19 0.85 -10.61
CA LEU A 203 -6.74 -0.48 -10.88
C LEU A 203 -8.16 -0.61 -10.32
N LEU A 204 -8.40 -0.17 -9.09
CA LEU A 204 -9.73 -0.16 -8.48
C LEU A 204 -10.74 0.65 -9.31
N CYS A 205 -10.38 1.87 -9.71
CA CYS A 205 -11.27 2.75 -10.48
C CYS A 205 -11.61 2.19 -11.87
N LEU A 206 -10.63 1.58 -12.55
CA LEU A 206 -10.81 1.07 -13.92
C LEU A 206 -11.49 -0.31 -13.95
N ILE A 207 -11.11 -1.20 -13.03
CA ILE A 207 -11.68 -2.55 -12.94
C ILE A 207 -13.12 -2.48 -12.41
N PHE A 208 -13.36 -1.70 -11.35
CA PHE A 208 -14.66 -1.52 -10.74
C PHE A 208 -15.33 -0.22 -11.18
N PHE A 209 -15.27 0.06 -12.48
CA PHE A 209 -15.76 1.31 -13.09
C PHE A 209 -17.19 1.66 -12.67
N ASN A 210 -18.12 0.71 -12.78
CA ASN A 210 -19.54 0.93 -12.42
C ASN A 210 -19.70 1.23 -10.92
N PHE A 211 -18.94 0.53 -10.07
CA PHE A 211 -18.95 0.78 -8.64
C PHE A 211 -18.43 2.18 -8.33
N PHE A 212 -17.28 2.56 -8.90
CA PHE A 212 -16.74 3.92 -8.76
C PHE A 212 -17.76 4.99 -9.18
N HIS A 213 -18.43 4.83 -10.32
CA HIS A 213 -19.39 5.83 -10.80
C HIS A 213 -20.65 5.95 -9.94
N SER A 214 -21.03 4.86 -9.25
CA SER A 214 -22.14 4.84 -8.30
C SER A 214 -21.83 5.55 -6.97
N MET A 215 -20.55 5.78 -6.66
CA MET A 215 -20.13 6.47 -5.42
C MET A 215 -20.62 7.92 -5.39
N HIS A 216 -20.81 8.43 -4.17
CA HIS A 216 -21.18 9.82 -3.95
C HIS A 216 -20.11 10.77 -4.56
N HIS A 217 -20.53 11.87 -5.18
CA HIS A 217 -19.64 12.78 -5.92
C HIS A 217 -18.42 13.24 -5.10
N ARG A 218 -18.63 13.57 -3.82
CA ARG A 218 -17.55 13.96 -2.90
C ARG A 218 -16.50 12.86 -2.72
N ASN A 219 -16.91 11.60 -2.69
CA ASN A 219 -16.01 10.48 -2.51
C ASN A 219 -15.23 10.21 -3.81
N LYS A 220 -15.88 10.36 -4.97
CA LYS A 220 -15.19 10.35 -6.27
C LYS A 220 -14.11 11.44 -6.33
N GLU A 221 -14.41 12.66 -5.92
CA GLU A 221 -13.43 13.75 -5.86
C GLU A 221 -12.25 13.44 -4.93
N ASN A 222 -12.54 12.93 -3.73
CA ASN A 222 -11.53 12.49 -2.76
C ASN A 222 -10.62 11.39 -3.32
N ILE A 223 -11.15 10.48 -4.14
CA ILE A 223 -10.37 9.44 -4.82
C ILE A 223 -9.51 10.06 -5.93
N LEU A 224 -10.12 10.89 -6.79
CA LEU A 224 -9.45 11.49 -7.95
C LEU A 224 -8.35 12.50 -7.58
N ILE A 225 -8.36 13.08 -6.37
CA ILE A 225 -7.38 14.11 -5.99
C ILE A 225 -5.94 13.57 -5.98
N SER A 226 -5.74 12.29 -5.67
CA SER A 226 -4.42 11.65 -5.59
C SER A 226 -3.93 11.08 -6.93
N LEU A 227 -4.83 10.93 -7.90
CA LEU A 227 -4.54 10.32 -9.19
C LEU A 227 -3.89 11.30 -10.20
N PRO A 228 -2.97 10.83 -11.05
CA PRO A 228 -2.36 11.64 -12.11
C PRO A 228 -3.40 12.27 -13.04
N LYS A 229 -3.20 13.51 -13.48
CA LYS A 229 -4.14 14.16 -14.42
C LYS A 229 -4.39 13.34 -15.69
N LYS A 230 -3.35 12.67 -16.20
CA LYS A 230 -3.41 11.83 -17.41
C LYS A 230 -4.35 10.63 -17.31
N ILE A 231 -4.63 10.11 -16.10
CA ILE A 231 -5.48 8.92 -15.94
C ILE A 231 -6.97 9.29 -15.79
N LYS A 232 -7.25 10.52 -15.36
CA LYS A 232 -8.62 10.98 -15.06
C LYS A 232 -9.59 10.88 -16.23
N PRO A 233 -9.20 11.18 -17.49
CA PRO A 233 -10.12 11.02 -18.64
C PRO A 233 -10.64 9.59 -18.79
N PHE A 234 -9.78 8.59 -18.64
CA PHE A 234 -10.16 7.17 -18.71
C PHE A 234 -11.10 6.79 -17.56
N ILE A 235 -10.79 7.24 -16.35
CA ILE A 235 -11.63 6.99 -15.18
C ILE A 235 -12.99 7.69 -15.29
N ASN A 236 -13.08 8.85 -15.94
CA ASN A 236 -14.34 9.56 -16.14
C ASN A 236 -15.14 9.08 -17.36
N GLY A 237 -14.67 8.04 -18.07
CA GLY A 237 -15.33 7.52 -19.28
C GLY A 237 -15.24 8.46 -20.49
N MET A 238 -14.26 9.37 -20.52
CA MET A 238 -14.06 10.31 -21.63
C MET A 238 -13.25 9.72 -22.79
N ASN A 239 -12.57 8.58 -22.56
CA ASN A 239 -11.92 7.75 -23.57
C ASN A 239 -12.39 6.30 -23.35
N GLU A 240 -12.80 5.61 -24.42
CA GLU A 240 -13.20 4.20 -24.34
C GLU A 240 -12.05 3.34 -23.76
N ILE A 241 -12.40 2.40 -22.86
CA ILE A 241 -11.52 1.40 -22.25
C ILE A 241 -11.42 0.20 -23.19
#